data_AF-A0AAV6KUI8-F1
#
_entry.id   AF-A0AAV6KUI8-F1
#
_cell.length_a   1.000
_cell.length_b   1.000
_cell.length_c   1.000
_cell.angle_alpha   90.00
_cell.angle_beta   90.00
_cell.angle_gamma   90.00
#
_symmetry.space_group_name_H-M   'P 1'
#
loop_
_entity.id
_entity.type
_entity.pdbx_description
1 polymer ?
#
loop_
_entity_poly.entity_id
_entity_poly.type
_entity_poly.pdbx_seq_one_letter_code
_entity_poly.pdbx_strand_id
1 'polypeptide(L)'
;MGLTLFTVTTMFTRQQFSLTILGLELQGKDPELVKKIGAATALEVRATGIHYAFAPCIAVCRDPRWGRCYESYSEDHKIVDAMTEIIPGLQGEIPVNYRKGVPFVAGKTKVAACAKHYVGDGGTTEGINANNTVTSWHGLLTTHMPPYYHSIIKGVATIMVSYSSLNGEKMHADRNLVTGFLKNTLHFRIWRGSTG
;
A
#
# COMPACT_ATOMS: atom_id res chain seq x y z
N MET A 1 -26.65 1.84 17.90
CA MET A 1 -25.38 2.35 17.32
C MET A 1 -24.53 1.14 16.96
N GLY A 2 -24.65 0.64 15.72
CA GLY A 2 -23.97 -0.58 15.28
C GLY A 2 -22.60 -0.26 14.73
N LEU A 3 -21.54 -0.74 15.39
CA LEU A 3 -20.22 -0.85 14.77
C LEU A 3 -20.32 -1.88 13.64
N THR A 4 -20.22 -1.43 12.39
CA THR A 4 -20.01 -2.34 11.26
C THR A 4 -18.59 -2.92 11.40
N LEU A 5 -18.50 -4.21 11.73
CA LEU A 5 -17.25 -4.95 11.83
C LEU A 5 -16.58 -4.95 10.44
N PHE A 6 -15.39 -4.37 10.33
CA PHE A 6 -14.58 -4.46 9.10
C PHE A 6 -13.96 -5.86 9.04
N THR A 7 -14.45 -6.71 8.13
CA THR A 7 -13.78 -7.98 7.82
C THR A 7 -12.39 -7.69 7.27
N VAL A 8 -11.36 -8.03 8.04
CA VAL A 8 -9.94 -8.02 7.67
C VAL A 8 -9.69 -9.28 6.85
N THR A 9 -9.80 -9.21 5.53
CA THR A 9 -9.48 -10.35 4.66
C THR A 9 -8.11 -10.18 4.02
N THR A 10 -7.07 -10.78 4.61
CA THR A 10 -6.00 -11.35 3.79
C THR A 10 -6.63 -12.54 3.07
N MET A 11 -6.85 -12.44 1.75
CA MET A 11 -7.55 -13.48 0.98
C MET A 11 -6.76 -14.79 1.00
N PHE A 12 -7.10 -15.63 1.98
CA PHE A 12 -6.58 -16.98 2.21
C PHE A 12 -7.71 -18.01 2.11
N THR A 13 -8.65 -17.87 1.16
CA THR A 13 -9.56 -18.98 0.79
C THR A 13 -10.07 -18.83 -0.64
N ARG A 14 -9.69 -19.78 -1.50
CA ARG A 14 -10.23 -20.17 -2.84
C ARG A 14 -10.38 -19.15 -3.97
N GLN A 15 -10.20 -17.86 -3.74
CA GLN A 15 -9.96 -16.86 -4.79
C GLN A 15 -8.73 -16.06 -4.38
N GLN A 16 -7.57 -16.66 -4.58
CA GLN A 16 -6.30 -15.98 -4.40
C GLN A 16 -6.07 -15.07 -5.61
N PHE A 17 -6.79 -13.95 -5.67
CA PHE A 17 -6.27 -12.78 -6.38
C PHE A 17 -5.22 -12.12 -5.48
N SER A 18 -4.14 -12.86 -5.20
CA SER A 18 -2.86 -12.20 -5.25
C SER A 18 -2.83 -11.66 -6.67
N LEU A 19 -2.99 -10.35 -6.86
CA LEU A 19 -2.50 -9.74 -8.09
C LEU A 19 -1.04 -10.16 -8.12
N THR A 20 -0.73 -11.24 -8.80
CA THR A 20 0.64 -11.70 -8.98
C THR A 20 1.22 -10.67 -9.93
N ILE A 21 1.86 -9.67 -9.33
CA ILE A 21 2.42 -8.49 -9.99
C ILE A 21 3.49 -8.91 -11.02
N LEU A 22 4.02 -10.13 -10.94
CA LEU A 22 4.83 -10.74 -12.00
C LEU A 22 4.16 -10.72 -13.38
N GLY A 23 2.82 -10.79 -13.46
CA GLY A 23 2.12 -10.64 -14.73
C GLY A 23 2.18 -9.22 -15.31
N LEU A 24 2.38 -8.21 -14.47
CA LEU A 24 2.45 -6.79 -14.85
C LEU A 24 3.86 -6.35 -15.26
N GLU A 25 4.91 -6.97 -14.73
CA GLU A 25 6.28 -6.78 -15.25
C GLU A 25 6.37 -7.22 -16.72
N LEU A 26 5.67 -8.29 -17.10
CA LEU A 26 5.64 -8.80 -18.48
C LEU A 26 4.75 -7.97 -19.43
N GLN A 27 3.82 -7.16 -18.89
CA GLN A 27 2.86 -6.37 -19.69
C GLN A 27 3.27 -4.90 -19.87
N GLY A 28 4.49 -4.52 -19.49
CA GLY A 28 5.10 -3.28 -19.98
C GLY A 28 4.93 -2.03 -19.10
N LYS A 29 4.82 -2.19 -17.77
CA LYS A 29 4.83 -1.04 -16.84
C LYS A 29 3.76 0.02 -17.18
N ASP A 30 2.53 -0.41 -17.42
CA ASP A 30 1.39 0.45 -17.78
C ASP A 30 0.53 0.82 -16.55
N PRO A 31 0.62 2.06 -16.03
CA PRO A 31 -0.16 2.49 -14.87
C PRO A 31 -1.67 2.50 -15.14
N GLU A 32 -2.11 2.78 -16.37
CA GLU A 32 -3.53 2.81 -16.73
C GLU A 32 -4.13 1.41 -16.74
N LEU A 33 -3.36 0.41 -17.19
CA LEU A 33 -3.77 -0.99 -17.05
C LEU A 33 -3.93 -1.37 -15.58
N VAL A 34 -2.95 -1.03 -14.74
CA VAL A 34 -2.97 -1.33 -13.30
C VAL A 34 -4.17 -0.66 -12.60
N LYS A 35 -4.52 0.56 -13.01
CA LYS A 35 -5.72 1.26 -12.56
C LYS A 35 -7.01 0.53 -12.94
N LYS A 36 -7.11 0.07 -14.19
CA LYS A 36 -8.26 -0.72 -14.68
C LYS A 36 -8.39 -2.04 -13.91
N ILE A 37 -7.27 -2.71 -13.62
CA ILE A 37 -7.28 -3.91 -12.78
C ILE A 37 -7.80 -3.56 -11.38
N GLY A 38 -7.31 -2.49 -10.76
CA GLY A 38 -7.83 -2.02 -9.46
C GLY A 38 -9.35 -1.77 -9.48
N ALA A 39 -9.88 -1.19 -10.57
CA ALA A 39 -11.31 -0.96 -10.72
C ALA A 39 -12.12 -2.26 -10.85
N ALA A 40 -11.62 -3.24 -11.62
CA ALA A 40 -12.24 -4.56 -11.73
C ALA A 40 -12.20 -5.32 -10.40
N THR A 41 -11.03 -5.34 -9.73
CA THR A 41 -10.85 -5.95 -8.41
C THR A 41 -11.79 -5.35 -7.38
N ALA A 42 -12.00 -4.02 -7.37
CA ALA A 42 -12.96 -3.40 -6.47
C ALA A 42 -14.37 -3.98 -6.66
N LEU A 43 -14.83 -4.14 -7.89
CA LEU A 43 -16.15 -4.71 -8.18
C LEU A 43 -16.27 -6.16 -7.69
N GLU A 44 -15.25 -7.00 -7.93
CA GLU A 44 -15.23 -8.38 -7.46
C GLU A 44 -15.23 -8.48 -5.93
N VAL A 45 -14.41 -7.67 -5.26
CA VAL A 45 -14.38 -7.61 -3.79
C VAL A 45 -15.75 -7.17 -3.25
N ARG A 46 -16.38 -6.16 -3.88
CA ARG A 46 -17.73 -5.71 -3.49
C ARG A 46 -18.80 -6.76 -3.75
N ALA A 47 -18.67 -7.58 -4.79
CA ALA A 47 -19.60 -8.69 -5.07
C ALA A 47 -19.61 -9.74 -3.95
N THR A 48 -18.51 -9.87 -3.20
CA THR A 48 -18.43 -10.73 -2.00
C THR A 48 -18.91 -10.04 -0.70
N GLY A 49 -19.39 -8.79 -0.78
CA GLY A 49 -19.82 -8.01 0.39
C GLY A 49 -18.67 -7.36 1.18
N ILE A 50 -17.42 -7.51 0.73
CA ILE A 50 -16.24 -6.94 1.39
C ILE A 50 -16.07 -5.47 0.97
N HIS A 51 -15.56 -4.63 1.87
CA HIS A 51 -15.43 -3.17 1.67
C HIS A 51 -13.97 -2.69 1.65
N TYR A 52 -13.01 -3.58 1.84
CA TYR A 52 -11.61 -3.26 2.11
C TYR A 52 -10.68 -4.30 1.48
N ALA A 53 -9.65 -3.84 0.77
CA ALA A 53 -8.62 -4.67 0.16
C ALA A 53 -7.23 -4.33 0.73
N PHE A 54 -6.48 -5.36 1.13
CA PHE A 54 -5.07 -5.21 1.55
C PHE A 54 -4.12 -5.09 0.36
N ALA A 55 -4.33 -4.08 -0.48
CA ALA A 55 -3.54 -3.78 -1.67
C ALA A 55 -3.46 -2.26 -1.90
N PRO A 56 -2.38 -1.74 -2.50
CA PRO A 56 -1.24 -2.47 -3.06
C PRO A 56 -0.08 -2.77 -2.10
N CYS A 57 0.66 -3.84 -2.41
CA CYS A 57 2.03 -4.00 -1.91
C CYS A 57 2.94 -3.08 -2.73
N ILE A 58 3.55 -2.10 -2.09
CA ILE A 58 4.42 -1.08 -2.72
C ILE A 58 5.85 -1.20 -2.18
N ALA A 59 6.21 -2.41 -1.77
CA ALA A 59 7.59 -2.75 -1.49
C ALA A 59 8.44 -2.47 -2.73
N VAL A 60 9.65 -1.98 -2.51
CA VAL A 60 10.70 -1.90 -3.53
C VAL A 60 11.67 -3.04 -3.23
N CYS A 61 11.47 -4.18 -3.86
CA CYS A 61 12.29 -5.37 -3.62
C CYS A 61 13.73 -5.13 -4.08
N ARG A 62 14.70 -5.27 -3.18
CA ARG A 62 16.14 -5.07 -3.46
C ARG A 62 16.93 -6.36 -3.52
N ASP A 63 16.31 -7.48 -3.16
CA ASP A 63 16.92 -8.79 -3.16
C ASP A 63 15.89 -9.85 -3.58
N PRO A 64 16.04 -10.50 -4.76
CA PRO A 64 15.08 -11.45 -5.28
C PRO A 64 15.00 -12.75 -4.46
N ARG A 65 15.93 -12.99 -3.52
CA ARG A 65 15.81 -14.08 -2.54
C ARG A 65 14.63 -13.87 -1.58
N TRP A 66 14.12 -12.65 -1.50
CA TRP A 66 12.93 -12.37 -0.72
C TRP A 66 11.70 -13.09 -1.28
N GLY A 67 11.14 -13.98 -0.46
CA GLY A 67 9.99 -14.82 -0.85
C GLY A 67 8.71 -14.03 -1.19
N ARG A 68 8.69 -12.71 -1.03
CA ARG A 68 7.59 -11.82 -1.45
C ARG A 68 7.99 -10.84 -2.55
N CYS A 69 9.16 -11.03 -3.17
CA CYS A 69 9.62 -10.17 -4.26
C CYS A 69 8.62 -10.13 -5.43
N TYR A 70 7.84 -11.21 -5.63
CA TYR A 70 6.75 -11.25 -6.61
C TYR A 70 5.57 -10.30 -6.33
N GLU A 71 5.47 -9.77 -5.10
CA GLU A 71 4.49 -8.75 -4.72
C GLU A 71 5.03 -7.33 -4.95
N SER A 72 6.31 -7.17 -5.29
CA SER A 72 6.93 -5.90 -5.64
C SER A 72 6.71 -5.61 -7.13
N TYR A 73 6.38 -4.38 -7.49
CA TYR A 73 6.24 -4.00 -8.91
C TYR A 73 7.57 -3.85 -9.63
N SER A 74 8.63 -3.50 -8.90
CA SER A 74 10.00 -3.43 -9.43
C SER A 74 11.02 -3.22 -8.31
N GLU A 75 12.29 -3.41 -8.62
CA GLU A 75 13.39 -2.90 -7.80
C GLU A 75 13.61 -1.39 -7.94
N ASP A 76 13.10 -0.76 -9.01
CA ASP A 76 13.14 0.70 -9.22
C ASP A 76 11.88 1.34 -8.62
N HIS A 77 12.08 2.20 -7.61
CA HIS A 77 11.00 2.90 -6.92
C HIS A 77 10.12 3.73 -7.86
N LYS A 78 10.65 4.26 -8.97
CA LYS A 78 9.88 5.09 -9.91
C LYS A 78 8.78 4.28 -10.60
N ILE A 79 9.03 2.99 -10.84
CA ILE A 79 8.04 2.09 -11.41
C ILE A 79 6.98 1.79 -10.36
N VAL A 80 7.40 1.49 -9.12
CA VAL A 80 6.47 1.28 -8.00
C VAL A 80 5.58 2.52 -7.78
N ASP A 81 6.15 3.71 -7.84
CA ASP A 81 5.44 5.00 -7.77
C ASP A 81 4.37 5.11 -8.86
N ALA A 82 4.70 4.77 -10.10
CA ALA A 82 3.76 4.79 -11.21
C ALA A 82 2.62 3.76 -11.00
N MET A 83 2.92 2.57 -10.48
CA MET A 83 1.93 1.51 -10.22
C MET A 83 0.97 1.81 -9.06
N THR A 84 1.22 2.87 -8.28
CA THR A 84 0.26 3.33 -7.26
C THR A 84 -1.08 3.81 -7.86
N GLU A 85 -1.21 3.90 -9.20
CA GLU A 85 -2.50 4.09 -9.91
C GLU A 85 -3.55 3.00 -9.62
N ILE A 86 -3.15 1.85 -9.07
CA ILE A 86 -4.13 0.88 -8.54
C ILE A 86 -5.01 1.46 -7.43
N ILE A 87 -4.53 2.45 -6.67
CA ILE A 87 -5.26 3.08 -5.56
C ILE A 87 -6.52 3.81 -6.05
N PRO A 88 -6.46 4.77 -6.99
CA PRO A 88 -7.67 5.35 -7.58
C PRO A 88 -8.50 4.33 -8.36
N GLY A 89 -7.90 3.25 -8.88
CA GLY A 89 -8.66 2.10 -9.39
C GLY A 89 -9.59 1.49 -8.33
N LEU A 90 -9.01 1.12 -7.18
CA LEU A 90 -9.68 0.49 -6.05
C LEU A 90 -10.67 1.42 -5.34
N GLN A 91 -10.27 2.67 -5.12
CA GLN A 91 -10.98 3.64 -4.29
C GLN A 91 -11.84 4.63 -5.08
N GLY A 92 -11.58 4.81 -6.38
CA GLY A 92 -12.15 5.87 -7.19
C GLY A 92 -11.26 7.12 -7.27
N GLU A 93 -11.54 7.98 -8.25
CA GLU A 93 -10.79 9.20 -8.50
C GLU A 93 -10.98 10.25 -7.41
N ILE A 94 -9.88 10.85 -7.00
CA ILE A 94 -9.91 11.96 -6.04
C ILE A 94 -10.45 13.23 -6.71
N PRO A 95 -11.39 13.96 -6.07
CA PRO A 95 -11.82 15.27 -6.53
C PRO A 95 -10.67 16.29 -6.59
N VAL A 96 -10.70 17.19 -7.58
CA VAL A 96 -9.63 18.18 -7.88
C VAL A 96 -9.19 19.01 -6.66
N ASN A 97 -10.07 19.26 -5.70
CA ASN A 97 -9.80 20.07 -4.50
C ASN A 97 -9.83 19.25 -3.19
N TYR A 98 -9.63 17.94 -3.26
CA TYR A 98 -9.60 17.10 -2.08
C TYR A 98 -8.35 17.36 -1.24
N ARG A 99 -8.50 17.32 0.08
CA ARG A 99 -7.39 17.55 1.00
C ARG A 99 -6.39 16.39 0.93
N LYS A 100 -5.15 16.67 0.53
CA LYS A 100 -4.05 15.69 0.51
C LYS A 100 -3.84 15.06 1.90
N GLY A 101 -3.55 13.77 1.91
CA GLY A 101 -3.33 12.98 3.13
C GLY A 101 -4.61 12.60 3.89
N VAL A 102 -5.79 13.02 3.42
CA VAL A 102 -7.08 12.50 3.89
C VAL A 102 -7.44 11.27 3.05
N PRO A 103 -7.99 10.21 3.66
CA PRO A 103 -8.37 8.99 2.96
C PRO A 103 -9.66 9.19 2.15
N PHE A 104 -9.71 8.65 0.94
CA PHE A 104 -10.83 8.78 0.02
C PHE A 104 -11.33 7.40 -0.47
N VAL A 105 -12.64 7.18 -0.50
CA VAL A 105 -13.30 6.03 -1.16
C VAL A 105 -14.62 6.51 -1.77
N ALA A 106 -14.80 6.29 -3.07
CA ALA A 106 -15.94 6.78 -3.84
C ALA A 106 -17.09 5.76 -3.89
N GLY A 107 -18.25 6.15 -3.36
CA GLY A 107 -19.49 5.40 -3.56
C GLY A 107 -19.46 3.96 -3.05
N LYS A 108 -20.48 3.18 -3.45
CA LYS A 108 -20.69 1.81 -2.96
C LYS A 108 -20.08 0.74 -3.84
N THR A 109 -19.43 1.07 -4.95
CA THR A 109 -18.78 0.09 -5.86
C THR A 109 -17.27 0.05 -5.70
N LYS A 110 -16.71 0.89 -4.82
CA LYS A 110 -15.28 0.97 -4.51
C LYS A 110 -14.99 0.38 -3.13
N VAL A 111 -13.71 0.10 -2.90
CA VAL A 111 -13.20 -0.47 -1.66
C VAL A 111 -12.10 0.42 -1.10
N ALA A 112 -11.93 0.41 0.22
CA ALA A 112 -10.74 1.01 0.84
C ALA A 112 -9.48 0.25 0.36
N ALA A 113 -8.41 0.99 0.07
CA ALA A 113 -7.11 0.44 -0.27
C ALA A 113 -6.13 0.51 0.91
N CYS A 114 -5.06 -0.27 0.83
CA CYS A 114 -4.00 -0.38 1.83
C CYS A 114 -2.63 -0.39 1.19
N ALA A 115 -1.90 0.73 1.28
CA ALA A 115 -0.49 0.76 0.94
C ALA A 115 0.32 -0.02 1.99
N LYS A 116 1.09 -1.02 1.56
CA LYS A 116 1.83 -1.92 2.48
C LYS A 116 3.20 -2.35 1.94
N HIS A 117 4.17 -2.73 2.78
CA HIS A 117 4.16 -2.64 4.26
C HIS A 117 5.13 -1.56 4.73
N TYR A 118 4.63 -0.61 5.53
CA TYR A 118 5.35 0.59 5.94
C TYR A 118 6.40 0.24 7.00
N VAL A 119 7.70 0.43 6.77
CA VAL A 119 8.37 0.78 5.51
C VAL A 119 9.70 0.03 5.43
N GLY A 120 10.19 -0.18 4.20
CA GLY A 120 11.47 -0.84 3.96
C GLY A 120 11.40 -2.37 3.97
N ASP A 121 10.22 -2.95 3.88
CA ASP A 121 9.98 -4.40 3.80
C ASP A 121 10.76 -5.08 2.66
N GLY A 122 10.86 -4.44 1.50
CA GLY A 122 11.64 -4.93 0.35
C GLY A 122 13.17 -4.83 0.46
N GLY A 123 13.70 -4.21 1.53
CA GLY A 123 15.14 -3.96 1.73
C GLY A 123 15.81 -4.83 2.80
N THR A 124 15.15 -5.91 3.24
CA THR A 124 15.64 -6.76 4.32
C THR A 124 16.98 -7.42 3.98
N THR A 125 17.87 -7.52 4.97
CA THR A 125 19.19 -8.13 4.82
C THR A 125 19.07 -9.57 4.30
N GLU A 126 19.76 -9.84 3.19
CA GLU A 126 19.75 -11.12 2.45
C GLU A 126 18.37 -11.55 1.93
N GLY A 127 17.42 -10.61 1.83
CA GLY A 127 16.05 -10.91 1.42
C GLY A 127 15.29 -11.78 2.43
N ILE A 128 15.73 -11.88 3.68
CA ILE A 128 15.04 -12.71 4.68
C ILE A 128 13.74 -12.03 5.09
N ASN A 129 12.61 -12.72 4.92
CA ASN A 129 11.29 -12.15 5.19
C ASN A 129 11.15 -11.69 6.66
N ALA A 130 10.58 -10.50 6.86
CA ALA A 130 10.38 -9.85 8.17
C ALA A 130 11.68 -9.60 8.98
N ASN A 131 12.86 -9.71 8.35
CA ASN A 131 14.14 -9.44 8.97
C ASN A 131 14.41 -7.93 9.11
N ASN A 132 15.64 -7.57 9.46
CA ASN A 132 16.11 -6.20 9.56
C ASN A 132 16.45 -5.60 8.19
N THR A 133 15.99 -4.38 7.93
CA THR A 133 16.43 -3.55 6.80
C THR A 133 17.48 -2.58 7.32
N VAL A 134 18.70 -2.66 6.80
CA VAL A 134 19.82 -1.79 7.20
C VAL A 134 20.05 -0.75 6.11
N THR A 135 19.73 0.51 6.40
CA THR A 135 19.90 1.60 5.43
C THR A 135 20.09 2.95 6.12
N SER A 136 20.72 3.90 5.43
CA SER A 136 20.77 5.29 5.88
C SER A 136 19.40 5.95 5.76
N TRP A 137 19.20 7.06 6.48
CA TRP A 137 17.99 7.87 6.33
C TRP A 137 17.78 8.33 4.88
N HIS A 138 18.86 8.71 4.20
CA HIS A 138 18.82 9.05 2.79
C HIS A 138 18.35 7.87 1.94
N GLY A 139 18.92 6.68 2.12
CA GLY A 139 18.52 5.48 1.38
C GLY A 139 17.06 5.09 1.60
N LEU A 140 16.57 5.20 2.84
CA LEU A 140 15.15 5.00 3.15
C LEU A 140 14.26 5.98 2.36
N LEU A 141 14.59 7.27 2.42
CA LEU A 141 13.77 8.33 1.82
C LEU A 141 13.83 8.36 0.30
N THR A 142 14.93 7.92 -0.32
CA THR A 142 15.05 7.89 -1.78
C THR A 142 14.54 6.59 -2.39
N THR A 143 14.52 5.49 -1.64
CA THR A 143 14.16 4.17 -2.21
C THR A 143 12.82 3.68 -1.72
N HIS A 144 12.59 3.60 -0.41
CA HIS A 144 11.44 2.88 0.16
C HIS A 144 10.27 3.79 0.54
N MET A 145 10.52 5.09 0.71
CA MET A 145 9.50 6.07 1.11
C MET A 145 8.68 6.68 -0.04
N PRO A 146 9.23 6.94 -1.25
CA PRO A 146 8.49 7.65 -2.30
C PRO A 146 7.11 7.06 -2.64
N PRO A 147 6.94 5.72 -2.72
CA PRO A 147 5.63 5.13 -3.03
C PRO A 147 4.55 5.44 -1.99
N TYR A 148 4.93 5.63 -0.73
CA TYR A 148 4.00 6.03 0.34
C TYR A 148 3.54 7.47 0.17
N TYR A 149 4.46 8.39 -0.16
CA TYR A 149 4.09 9.78 -0.45
C TYR A 149 3.07 9.84 -1.59
N HIS A 150 3.34 9.12 -2.69
CA HIS A 150 2.42 9.05 -3.84
C HIS A 150 1.07 8.38 -3.50
N SER A 151 1.08 7.37 -2.65
CA SER A 151 -0.16 6.73 -2.16
C SER A 151 -1.00 7.68 -1.30
N ILE A 152 -0.35 8.49 -0.45
CA ILE A 152 -1.01 9.44 0.46
C ILE A 152 -1.64 10.60 -0.32
N ILE A 153 -0.97 11.13 -1.35
CA ILE A 153 -1.56 12.18 -2.21
C ILE A 153 -2.74 11.64 -3.04
N LYS A 154 -2.73 10.34 -3.36
CA LYS A 154 -3.85 9.60 -3.98
C LYS A 154 -4.91 9.16 -2.96
N GLY A 155 -4.80 9.64 -1.71
CA GLY A 155 -5.76 9.45 -0.62
C GLY A 155 -6.02 7.99 -0.26
N VAL A 156 -4.96 7.17 -0.27
CA VAL A 156 -5.02 5.80 0.23
C VAL A 156 -5.71 5.74 1.60
N ALA A 157 -6.65 4.82 1.77
CA ALA A 157 -7.48 4.78 2.97
C ALA A 157 -6.71 4.33 4.21
N THR A 158 -5.78 3.40 4.01
CA THR A 158 -5.03 2.76 5.09
C THR A 158 -3.58 2.52 4.69
N ILE A 159 -2.72 2.42 5.70
CA ILE A 159 -1.32 1.99 5.55
C ILE A 159 -1.08 0.89 6.58
N MET A 160 -0.55 -0.25 6.12
CA MET A 160 -0.22 -1.38 6.99
C MET A 160 1.27 -1.34 7.32
N VAL A 161 1.60 -1.45 8.60
CA VAL A 161 2.99 -1.43 9.09
C VAL A 161 3.67 -2.77 8.79
N SER A 162 4.96 -2.73 8.48
CA SER A 162 5.79 -3.90 8.21
C SER A 162 6.13 -4.68 9.48
N TYR A 163 6.27 -6.00 9.34
CA TYR A 163 6.87 -6.85 10.38
C TYR A 163 8.39 -6.68 10.50
N SER A 164 9.03 -6.13 9.46
CA SER A 164 10.48 -5.91 9.43
C SER A 164 10.93 -4.96 10.54
N SER A 165 12.23 -5.04 10.85
CA SER A 165 12.91 -3.98 11.60
C SER A 165 13.57 -3.00 10.62
N LEU A 166 13.76 -1.76 11.03
CA LEU A 166 14.62 -0.79 10.35
C LEU A 166 15.76 -0.41 11.29
N ASN A 167 17.01 -0.66 10.86
CA ASN A 167 18.21 -0.40 11.65
C ASN A 167 18.12 -0.95 13.10
N GLY A 168 17.50 -2.13 13.26
CA GLY A 168 17.32 -2.82 14.54
C GLY A 168 15.99 -2.55 15.24
N GLU A 169 15.32 -1.43 14.95
CA GLU A 169 14.04 -1.06 15.60
C GLU A 169 12.86 -1.71 14.89
N LYS A 170 11.90 -2.27 15.62
CA LYS A 170 10.71 -2.89 15.00
C LYS A 170 9.76 -1.83 14.47
N MET A 171 9.34 -1.95 13.20
CA MET A 171 8.45 -0.96 12.58
C MET A 171 7.11 -0.79 13.32
N HIS A 172 6.59 -1.85 13.95
CA HIS A 172 5.40 -1.79 14.80
C HIS A 172 5.59 -1.01 16.11
N ALA A 173 6.83 -0.87 16.60
CA ALA A 173 7.18 -0.11 17.79
C ALA A 173 7.78 1.27 17.47
N ASP A 174 8.21 1.51 16.23
CA ASP A 174 8.84 2.75 15.80
C ASP A 174 7.83 3.92 15.72
N ARG A 175 7.68 4.60 16.85
CA ARG A 175 6.84 5.81 16.95
C ARG A 175 7.38 6.96 16.12
N ASN A 176 8.70 7.05 15.89
CA ASN A 176 9.31 8.13 15.13
C ASN A 176 8.90 8.06 13.66
N LEU A 177 8.91 6.86 13.07
CA LEU A 177 8.42 6.66 11.71
C LEU A 177 6.90 6.68 11.62
N VAL A 178 6.19 5.91 12.46
CA VAL A 178 4.74 5.76 12.32
C VAL A 178 3.97 7.02 12.73
N THR A 179 4.40 7.71 13.78
CA THR A 179 3.74 8.95 14.23
C THR A 179 4.48 10.18 13.76
N GLY A 180 5.79 10.24 14.02
CA GLY A 180 6.61 11.41 13.65
C GLY A 180 6.64 11.64 12.15
N PHE A 181 6.95 10.62 11.35
CA PHE A 181 7.11 10.79 9.92
C PHE A 181 5.79 10.62 9.16
N LEU A 182 5.14 9.46 9.26
CA LEU A 182 3.95 9.16 8.47
C LEU A 182 2.77 10.10 8.78
N LYS A 183 2.43 10.28 10.07
CA LYS A 183 1.28 11.10 10.46
C LYS A 183 1.61 12.59 10.52
N ASN A 184 2.75 12.97 11.09
CA ASN A 184 3.06 14.38 11.30
C ASN A 184 3.75 15.00 10.08
N THR A 185 4.78 14.36 9.50
CA THR A 185 5.49 14.89 8.31
C THR A 185 4.74 14.67 7.00
N LEU A 186 4.31 13.45 6.69
CA LEU A 186 3.56 13.15 5.45
C LEU A 186 2.06 13.50 5.56
N HIS A 187 1.64 13.98 6.73
CA HIS A 187 0.27 14.38 7.01
C HIS A 187 -0.79 13.29 6.74
N PHE A 188 -0.42 12.00 6.84
CA PHE A 188 -1.39 10.92 6.72
C PHE A 188 -2.44 11.02 7.84
N ARG A 189 -3.72 11.01 7.46
CA ARG A 189 -4.86 11.03 8.36
C ARG A 189 -5.58 9.69 8.25
N ILE A 190 -6.03 9.18 9.38
CA ILE A 190 -6.96 8.06 9.40
C ILE A 190 -8.37 8.65 9.30
N TRP A 191 -9.27 7.95 8.61
CA TRP A 191 -10.66 8.34 8.50
C TRP A 191 -11.24 8.46 9.91
N ARG A 192 -11.54 9.69 10.32
CA ARG A 192 -12.42 9.94 11.45
C ARG A 192 -13.78 10.15 10.81
N GLY A 193 -14.71 9.22 11.03
CA GLY A 193 -16.09 9.39 10.58
C GLY A 193 -16.57 10.80 10.91
N SER A 194 -17.34 11.41 10.01
CA SER A 194 -17.91 12.73 10.21
C SER A 194 -18.59 12.75 11.58
N THR A 195 -17.97 13.42 12.54
CA THR A 195 -18.70 13.95 13.69
C THR A 195 -19.40 15.18 13.12
N GLY A 196 -20.63 14.94 12.66
CA GLY A 196 -21.59 16.02 12.46
C GLY A 196 -21.90 16.69 13.78
#